data_AF-A0A0D0DJ22-F1
#
_entry.id   AF-A0A0D0DJ22-F1
#
_cell.length_a   1.000
_cell.length_b   1.000
_cell.length_c   1.000
_cell.angle_alpha   90.00
_cell.angle_beta   90.00
_cell.angle_gamma   90.00
#
_symmetry.space_group_name_H-M   'P 1'
#
loop_
_entity.id
_entity.type
_entity.pdbx_description
1 polymer ?
#
loop_
_entity_poly.entity_id
_entity_poly.type
_entity_poly.pdbx_seq_one_letter_code
_entity_poly.pdbx_strand_id
1 'polypeptide(L)'
;MEMGHPRVHKTAKAKMLAARESHRRYYQIHKEHMNAKHHMPCQTDTPSESKLDIMTLEECLFIIKHTKDRLVAHAKSPQAFAEELLNQYIDSVPANDEEEDSGSGDIGIIEGEIEMVASIHIEAHRGQDTIYQINEVCQLMKLVISLLEDILCLAILSASALAEVHFLRELMFQSNK
;
A
#
# COMPACT_ATOMS: atom_id res chain seq x y z
N MET A 1 -46.85 -44.22 3.36
CA MET A 1 -47.11 -42.89 2.74
C MET A 1 -45.95 -41.99 3.15
N GLU A 2 -44.93 -41.87 2.30
CA GLU A 2 -43.81 -40.96 2.55
C GLU A 2 -44.21 -39.54 2.16
N MET A 3 -44.30 -38.66 3.15
CA MET A 3 -44.49 -37.21 2.96
C MET A 3 -43.18 -36.63 2.42
N GLY A 4 -43.05 -36.58 1.09
CA GLY A 4 -41.91 -35.97 0.43
C GLY A 4 -41.77 -34.50 0.82
N HIS A 5 -40.71 -34.17 1.55
CA HIS A 5 -40.37 -32.78 1.89
C HIS A 5 -40.25 -31.92 0.62
N PRO A 6 -40.88 -30.74 0.57
CA PRO A 6 -40.85 -29.89 -0.60
C PRO A 6 -39.43 -29.35 -0.82
N ARG A 7 -38.74 -29.85 -1.85
CA ARG A 7 -37.49 -29.27 -2.36
C ARG A 7 -37.79 -27.87 -2.91
N VAL A 8 -37.33 -26.85 -2.20
CA VAL A 8 -37.77 -25.46 -2.30
C VAL A 8 -37.48 -24.79 -3.67
N HIS A 9 -36.57 -25.29 -4.52
CA HIS A 9 -36.28 -24.65 -5.81
C HIS A 9 -36.01 -25.64 -6.97
N LYS A 10 -37.06 -25.98 -7.75
CA LYS A 10 -36.94 -26.86 -8.93
C LYS A 10 -36.75 -26.14 -10.27
N THR A 11 -36.99 -24.83 -10.38
CA THR A 11 -36.83 -24.09 -11.64
C THR A 11 -35.72 -23.05 -11.55
N ALA A 12 -35.01 -22.79 -12.66
CA ALA A 12 -33.97 -21.75 -12.74
C ALA A 12 -34.53 -20.38 -12.33
N LYS A 13 -35.79 -20.08 -12.70
CA LYS A 13 -36.52 -18.89 -12.28
C LYS A 13 -36.69 -18.79 -10.76
N ALA A 14 -37.01 -19.89 -10.08
CA ALA A 14 -37.13 -19.92 -8.62
C ALA A 14 -35.77 -19.74 -7.92
N LYS A 15 -34.68 -20.30 -8.49
CA LYS A 15 -33.31 -20.08 -7.99
C LYS A 15 -32.86 -18.63 -8.13
N MET A 16 -33.16 -17.99 -9.27
CA MET A 16 -32.86 -16.57 -9.49
C MET A 16 -33.66 -15.67 -8.55
N LEU A 17 -34.95 -15.97 -8.33
CA LEU A 17 -35.77 -15.24 -7.35
C LEU A 17 -35.23 -15.41 -5.93
N ALA A 18 -34.87 -16.63 -5.53
CA ALA A 18 -34.29 -16.89 -4.21
C ALA A 18 -32.93 -16.19 -4.02
N ALA A 19 -32.08 -16.17 -5.04
CA ALA A 19 -30.81 -15.43 -5.02
C ALA A 19 -31.05 -13.92 -4.90
N ARG A 20 -31.99 -13.36 -5.66
CA ARG A 20 -32.39 -11.95 -5.54
C ARG A 20 -32.94 -11.62 -4.16
N GLU A 21 -33.79 -12.47 -3.61
CA GLU A 21 -34.36 -12.30 -2.27
C GLU A 21 -33.29 -12.40 -1.18
N SER A 22 -32.35 -13.35 -1.33
CA SER A 22 -31.21 -13.53 -0.42
C SER A 22 -30.28 -12.31 -0.45
N HIS A 23 -29.93 -11.83 -1.64
CA HIS A 23 -29.13 -10.61 -1.80
C HIS A 23 -29.88 -9.40 -1.23
N ARG A 24 -31.16 -9.24 -1.54
CA ARG A 24 -32.00 -8.17 -0.97
C ARG A 24 -32.00 -8.19 0.56
N ARG A 25 -32.10 -9.37 1.20
CA ARG A 25 -32.04 -9.50 2.67
C ARG A 25 -30.67 -9.15 3.24
N TYR A 26 -29.59 -9.66 2.64
CA TYR A 26 -28.23 -9.31 3.02
C TYR A 26 -28.02 -7.79 2.98
N TYR A 27 -28.50 -7.15 1.91
CA TYR A 27 -28.39 -5.71 1.74
C TYR A 27 -29.26 -4.92 2.72
N GLN A 28 -30.48 -5.36 3.04
CA GLN A 28 -31.29 -4.70 4.06
C GLN A 28 -30.57 -4.68 5.42
N ILE A 29 -29.82 -5.73 5.75
CA ILE A 29 -29.04 -5.84 6.99
C ILE A 29 -27.81 -4.94 6.95
N HIS A 30 -27.14 -4.81 5.80
CA HIS A 30 -25.86 -4.08 5.67
C HIS A 30 -26.02 -2.65 5.13
N LYS A 31 -27.26 -2.21 4.87
CA LYS A 31 -27.60 -0.90 4.31
C LYS A 31 -27.01 0.25 5.12
N GLU A 32 -27.14 0.21 6.44
CA GLU A 32 -26.63 1.28 7.31
C GLU A 32 -25.10 1.36 7.29
N HIS A 33 -24.42 0.21 7.23
CA HIS A 33 -22.96 0.17 7.10
C HIS A 33 -22.47 0.68 5.74
N MET A 34 -23.21 0.40 4.67
CA MET A 34 -22.92 0.93 3.34
C MET A 34 -23.21 2.43 3.29
N ASN A 35 -24.40 2.88 3.70
CA ASN A 35 -24.77 4.29 3.77
C ASN A 35 -23.81 5.12 4.64
N ALA A 36 -23.30 4.57 5.75
CA ALA A 36 -22.31 5.24 6.59
C ALA A 36 -21.00 5.56 5.85
N LYS A 37 -20.68 4.83 4.78
CA LYS A 37 -19.50 5.07 3.92
C LYS A 37 -19.75 6.09 2.82
N HIS A 38 -21.00 6.50 2.55
CA HIS A 38 -21.32 7.45 1.47
C HIS A 38 -20.76 8.86 1.73
N HIS A 39 -20.33 9.15 2.96
CA HIS A 39 -19.72 10.43 3.35
C HIS A 39 -18.21 10.34 3.63
N MET A 40 -17.57 9.20 3.36
CA MET A 40 -16.11 9.15 3.49
C MET A 40 -15.45 9.85 2.29
N PRO A 41 -14.52 10.79 2.52
CA PRO A 41 -13.75 11.38 1.45
C PRO A 41 -12.94 10.30 0.73
N CYS A 42 -12.96 10.34 -0.60
CA CYS A 42 -12.09 9.50 -1.41
C CYS A 42 -10.66 10.03 -1.27
N GLN A 43 -9.88 9.46 -0.35
CA GLN A 43 -8.45 9.75 -0.26
C GLN A 43 -7.73 8.88 -1.29
N THR A 44 -7.61 9.41 -2.50
CA THR A 44 -6.66 8.90 -3.49
C THR A 44 -5.55 9.92 -3.58
N ASP A 45 -4.39 9.61 -3.01
CA ASP A 45 -3.18 10.32 -3.38
C ASP A 45 -2.94 10.06 -4.88
N THR A 46 -2.61 11.12 -5.62
CA THR A 46 -2.31 11.01 -7.04
C THR A 46 -1.11 10.09 -7.24
N PRO A 47 -1.21 9.02 -8.05
CA PRO A 47 -0.07 8.16 -8.34
C PRO A 47 1.05 8.99 -8.94
N SER A 48 2.26 8.92 -8.38
CA SER A 48 3.41 9.58 -8.98
C SER A 48 3.72 8.92 -10.33
N GLU A 49 3.79 9.73 -11.40
CA GLU A 49 4.21 9.28 -12.73
C GLU A 49 5.71 8.96 -12.72
N SER A 50 6.11 7.89 -12.04
CA SER A 50 7.45 7.35 -12.11
C SER A 50 7.48 6.23 -13.14
N LYS A 51 8.44 6.35 -14.07
CA LYS A 51 8.69 5.43 -15.18
C LYS A 51 8.89 4.02 -14.63
N LEU A 52 7.89 3.15 -14.79
CA LEU A 52 7.87 1.81 -14.17
C LEU A 52 9.06 0.97 -14.64
N ASP A 53 9.99 0.71 -13.72
CA ASP A 53 10.77 -0.52 -13.75
C ASP A 53 9.83 -1.60 -13.17
N ILE A 54 9.27 -2.46 -14.03
CA ILE A 54 8.25 -3.43 -13.63
C ILE A 54 8.92 -4.51 -12.78
N MET A 55 8.89 -4.34 -11.47
CA MET A 55 9.38 -5.31 -10.50
C MET A 55 8.20 -6.06 -9.86
N THR A 56 8.37 -7.35 -9.64
CA THR A 56 7.42 -8.19 -8.90
C THR A 56 7.55 -7.96 -7.39
N LEU A 57 6.49 -8.23 -6.63
CA LEU A 57 6.52 -8.14 -5.17
C LEU A 57 7.62 -9.01 -4.55
N GLU A 58 7.88 -10.19 -5.13
CA GLU A 58 8.94 -11.09 -4.69
C GLU A 58 10.33 -10.44 -4.85
N GLU A 59 10.59 -9.82 -6.00
CA GLU A 59 11.83 -9.08 -6.25
C GLU A 59 11.96 -7.87 -5.32
N CYS A 60 10.88 -7.13 -5.05
CA CYS A 60 10.90 -6.01 -4.11
C CYS A 60 11.24 -6.46 -2.68
N LEU A 61 10.60 -7.54 -2.20
CA LEU A 61 10.87 -8.11 -0.89
C LEU A 61 12.28 -8.66 -0.79
N PHE A 62 12.79 -9.27 -1.87
CA PHE A 62 14.16 -9.71 -1.96
C PHE A 62 15.14 -8.53 -1.81
N ILE A 63 14.94 -7.44 -2.56
CA ILE A 63 15.79 -6.23 -2.50
C ILE A 63 15.79 -5.63 -1.09
N ILE A 64 14.63 -5.45 -0.48
CA ILE A 64 14.54 -4.86 0.86
C ILE A 64 15.24 -5.75 1.90
N LYS A 65 15.06 -7.06 1.80
CA LYS A 65 15.75 -8.00 2.68
C LYS A 65 17.26 -7.96 2.47
N HIS A 66 17.71 -8.02 1.23
CA HIS A 66 19.12 -7.98 0.86
C HIS A 66 19.81 -6.70 1.34
N THR A 67 19.20 -5.55 1.10
CA THR A 67 19.74 -4.24 1.53
C THR A 67 19.75 -4.10 3.06
N LYS A 68 18.72 -4.59 3.75
CA LYS A 68 18.71 -4.67 5.22
C LYS A 68 19.83 -5.57 5.74
N ASP A 69 20.03 -6.75 5.16
CA ASP A 69 21.08 -7.68 5.59
C ASP A 69 22.48 -7.08 5.33
N ARG A 70 22.68 -6.38 4.21
CA ARG A 70 23.90 -5.59 3.93
C ARG A 70 24.13 -4.48 4.94
N LEU A 71 23.11 -3.69 5.25
CA LEU A 71 23.21 -2.59 6.23
C LEU A 71 23.58 -3.13 7.62
N VAL A 72 22.95 -4.22 8.05
CA VAL A 72 23.23 -4.83 9.36
C VAL A 72 24.62 -5.44 9.41
N ALA A 73 25.12 -6.01 8.30
CA ALA A 73 26.49 -6.50 8.21
C ALA A 73 27.52 -5.36 8.28
N HIS A 74 27.21 -4.23 7.63
CA HIS A 74 28.07 -3.05 7.52
C HIS A 74 28.08 -2.21 8.82
N ALA A 75 26.91 -1.96 9.39
CA ALA A 75 26.70 -1.14 10.58
C ALA A 75 25.82 -1.90 11.59
N LYS A 76 26.40 -2.89 12.29
CA LYS A 76 25.71 -3.73 13.28
C LYS A 76 24.94 -2.92 14.33
N SER A 77 25.52 -1.80 14.75
CA SER A 77 24.83 -0.78 15.52
C SER A 77 25.30 0.60 15.06
N PRO A 78 24.42 1.60 14.99
CA PRO A 78 24.80 2.96 14.61
C PRO A 78 25.92 3.54 15.49
N GLN A 79 25.88 3.23 16.79
CA GLN A 79 26.87 3.73 17.74
C GLN A 79 28.25 3.10 17.53
N ALA A 80 28.34 1.77 17.45
CA ALA A 80 29.63 1.10 17.22
C ALA A 80 30.23 1.47 15.86
N PHE A 81 29.39 1.63 14.83
CA PHE A 81 29.81 2.08 13.51
C PHE A 81 30.41 3.50 13.55
N ALA A 82 29.73 4.44 14.21
CA ALA A 82 30.23 5.81 14.36
C ALA A 82 31.52 5.86 15.18
N GLU A 83 31.63 5.07 16.26
CA GLU A 83 32.83 4.97 17.08
C GLU A 83 34.02 4.39 16.29
N GLU A 84 33.80 3.34 15.50
CA GLU A 84 34.83 2.75 14.64
C GLU A 84 35.31 3.74 13.57
N LEU A 85 34.38 4.43 12.92
CA LEU A 85 34.69 5.45 11.91
C LEU A 85 35.48 6.62 12.50
N LEU A 86 35.08 7.09 13.69
CA LEU A 86 35.79 8.14 14.41
C LEU A 86 37.21 7.72 14.79
N ASN A 87 37.39 6.47 15.24
CA ASN A 87 38.72 5.96 15.55
C ASN A 87 39.61 5.90 14.30
N GLN A 88 39.08 5.42 13.17
CA GLN A 88 39.83 5.41 11.90
C GLN A 88 40.24 6.83 11.45
N TYR A 89 39.33 7.80 11.59
CA TYR A 89 39.64 9.20 11.32
C TYR A 89 40.72 9.74 12.26
N ILE A 90 40.62 9.48 13.57
CA ILE A 90 41.61 9.94 14.56
C ILE A 90 42.98 9.31 14.31
N ASP A 91 43.03 8.01 14.01
CA ASP A 91 44.27 7.28 13.72
C ASP A 91 44.97 7.78 12.44
N SER A 92 44.22 8.43 11.53
CA SER A 92 44.77 9.05 10.32
C SER A 92 45.36 10.45 10.55
N VAL A 93 45.17 11.03 11.74
CA VAL A 93 45.72 12.36 12.08
C VAL A 93 47.24 12.26 12.25
N PRO A 94 48.05 13.06 11.52
CA PRO A 94 49.50 13.01 11.64
C PRO A 94 49.97 13.41 13.05
N ALA A 95 50.90 12.62 13.60
CA ALA A 95 51.26 12.70 15.02
C ALA A 95 52.19 13.88 15.39
N ASN A 96 52.78 14.59 14.44
CA ASN A 96 53.64 15.76 14.66
C ASN A 96 53.95 16.44 13.34
N ASP A 97 53.72 17.75 13.24
CA ASP A 97 54.60 18.66 12.50
C ASP A 97 54.69 19.96 13.32
N GLU A 98 55.92 20.37 13.64
CA GLU A 98 56.24 21.50 14.52
C GLU A 98 55.98 22.89 13.90
N GLU A 99 55.21 22.99 12.83
CA GLU A 99 54.86 24.29 12.24
C GLU A 99 53.36 24.35 11.93
N GLU A 100 52.79 25.52 12.20
CA GLU A 100 51.38 25.89 12.08
C GLU A 100 50.76 25.46 10.73
N ASP A 101 50.12 24.30 10.67
CA ASP A 101 48.75 24.17 10.12
C ASP A 101 48.11 22.82 10.47
N SER A 102 47.16 22.85 11.40
CA SER A 102 45.87 22.14 11.31
C SER A 102 45.81 20.81 10.54
N GLY A 103 46.60 19.81 10.89
CA GLY A 103 46.51 18.47 10.29
C GLY A 103 45.14 17.83 10.56
N SER A 104 44.18 17.93 9.64
CA SER A 104 42.93 17.17 9.73
C SER A 104 43.18 15.70 9.39
N GLY A 105 42.40 14.81 10.00
CA GLY A 105 42.38 13.40 9.60
C GLY A 105 41.83 13.25 8.17
N ASP A 106 41.97 12.05 7.62
CA ASP A 106 41.49 11.71 6.29
C ASP A 106 39.95 11.70 6.26
N ILE A 107 39.38 12.77 5.69
CA ILE A 107 37.94 12.94 5.50
C ILE A 107 37.39 11.89 4.51
N GLY A 108 38.22 11.34 3.62
CA GLY A 108 37.83 10.33 2.65
C GLY A 108 37.30 9.05 3.28
N ILE A 109 37.70 8.75 4.53
CA ILE A 109 37.16 7.63 5.31
C ILE A 109 35.66 7.85 5.57
N ILE A 110 35.27 9.07 5.98
CA ILE A 110 33.87 9.41 6.27
C ILE A 110 33.06 9.51 4.98
N GLU A 111 33.63 10.11 3.93
CA GLU A 111 32.97 10.24 2.62
C GLU A 111 32.66 8.88 1.99
N GLY A 112 33.61 7.94 2.02
CA GLY A 112 33.40 6.58 1.51
C GLY A 112 32.30 5.82 2.25
N GLU A 113 32.21 6.02 3.56
CA GLU A 113 31.15 5.43 4.38
C GLU A 113 29.77 6.03 4.08
N ILE A 114 29.70 7.35 3.88
CA ILE A 114 28.46 8.03 3.45
C ILE A 114 28.02 7.50 2.08
N GLU A 115 28.93 7.37 1.12
CA GLU A 115 28.62 6.83 -0.20
C GLU A 115 28.08 5.39 -0.13
N MET A 116 28.69 4.53 0.70
CA MET A 116 28.24 3.15 0.90
C MET A 116 26.81 3.10 1.47
N VAL A 117 26.53 3.87 2.53
CA VAL A 117 25.19 3.94 3.13
C VAL A 117 24.16 4.53 2.15
N ALA A 118 24.53 5.56 1.40
CA ALA A 118 23.68 6.15 0.37
C ALA A 118 23.33 5.13 -0.73
N SER A 119 24.29 4.30 -1.15
CA SER A 119 24.05 3.25 -2.15
C SER A 119 23.03 2.21 -1.68
N ILE A 120 23.13 1.79 -0.41
CA ILE A 120 22.19 0.85 0.22
C ILE A 120 20.81 1.48 0.32
N HIS A 121 20.73 2.77 0.67
CA HIS A 121 19.47 3.50 0.77
C HIS A 121 18.74 3.60 -0.57
N ILE A 122 19.45 3.97 -1.65
CA ILE A 122 18.87 4.07 -3.00
C ILE A 122 18.28 2.73 -3.45
N GLU A 123 19.01 1.64 -3.22
CA GLU A 123 18.56 0.29 -3.57
C GLU A 123 17.33 -0.12 -2.76
N ALA A 124 17.29 0.17 -1.45
CA ALA A 124 16.15 -0.11 -0.58
C ALA A 124 14.92 0.73 -0.98
N HIS A 125 15.11 2.00 -1.30
CA HIS A 125 14.05 2.94 -1.68
C HIS A 125 13.31 2.47 -2.93
N ARG A 126 14.04 1.93 -3.92
CA ARG A 126 13.44 1.36 -5.13
C ARG A 126 12.46 0.22 -4.82
N GLY A 127 12.82 -0.70 -3.92
CA GLY A 127 11.91 -1.78 -3.51
C GLY A 127 10.68 -1.27 -2.77
N GLN A 128 10.85 -0.22 -1.95
CA GLN A 128 9.76 0.41 -1.20
C GLN A 128 8.76 1.13 -2.09
N ASP A 129 9.22 1.89 -3.09
CA ASP A 129 8.37 2.64 -4.02
C ASP A 129 7.40 1.71 -4.76
N THR A 130 7.91 0.58 -5.27
CA THR A 130 7.06 -0.40 -5.96
C THR A 130 6.04 -1.05 -5.03
N ILE A 131 6.41 -1.36 -3.77
CA ILE A 131 5.46 -1.89 -2.77
C ILE A 131 4.35 -0.86 -2.48
N TYR A 132 4.73 0.40 -2.35
CA TYR A 132 3.77 1.47 -2.13
C TYR A 132 2.76 1.57 -3.29
N GLN A 133 3.24 1.55 -4.54
CA GLN A 133 2.39 1.54 -5.73
C GLN A 133 1.44 0.31 -5.78
N ILE A 134 1.93 -0.89 -5.45
CA ILE A 134 1.09 -2.09 -5.38
C ILE A 134 -0.03 -1.92 -4.35
N ASN A 135 0.28 -1.31 -3.20
CA ASN A 135 -0.72 -1.01 -2.18
C ASN A 135 -1.74 0.03 -2.67
N GLU A 136 -1.33 1.08 -3.36
CA GLU A 136 -2.25 2.05 -3.98
C GLU A 136 -3.24 1.37 -4.94
N VAL A 137 -2.76 0.45 -5.80
CA VAL A 137 -3.63 -0.33 -6.69
C VAL A 137 -4.63 -1.15 -5.88
N CYS A 138 -4.19 -1.80 -4.79
CA CYS A 138 -5.09 -2.57 -3.92
C CYS A 138 -6.17 -1.69 -3.26
N GLN A 139 -5.82 -0.47 -2.84
CA GLN A 139 -6.79 0.48 -2.29
C GLN A 139 -7.77 0.94 -3.36
N LEU A 140 -7.29 1.27 -4.56
CA LEU A 140 -8.13 1.65 -5.68
C LEU A 140 -9.11 0.51 -6.04
N MET A 141 -8.64 -0.73 -6.08
CA MET A 141 -9.50 -1.90 -6.32
C MET A 141 -10.60 -2.01 -5.25
N LYS A 142 -10.29 -1.79 -3.97
CA LYS A 142 -11.30 -1.79 -2.89
C LYS A 142 -12.35 -0.70 -3.09
N LEU A 143 -11.93 0.51 -3.50
CA LEU A 143 -12.84 1.62 -3.80
C LEU A 143 -13.77 1.27 -4.97
N VAL A 144 -13.22 0.72 -6.06
CA VAL A 144 -14.00 0.28 -7.23
C VAL A 144 -14.99 -0.82 -6.87
N ILE A 145 -14.57 -1.82 -6.08
CA ILE A 145 -15.46 -2.88 -5.59
C ILE A 145 -16.60 -2.26 -4.78
N SER A 146 -16.30 -1.34 -3.86
CA SER A 146 -17.32 -0.72 -3.01
C SER A 146 -18.34 0.10 -3.82
N LEU A 147 -17.90 0.82 -4.87
CA LEU A 147 -18.78 1.53 -5.79
C LEU A 147 -19.67 0.56 -6.59
N LEU A 148 -19.11 -0.53 -7.10
CA LEU A 148 -19.87 -1.53 -7.85
C LEU A 148 -20.90 -2.25 -6.97
N GLU A 149 -20.55 -2.52 -5.71
CA GLU A 149 -21.48 -3.06 -4.71
C GLU A 149 -22.64 -2.09 -4.48
N ASP A 150 -22.39 -0.79 -4.31
CA ASP A 150 -23.43 0.24 -4.14
C ASP A 150 -24.39 0.30 -5.36
N ILE A 151 -23.83 0.34 -6.57
CA ILE A 151 -24.62 0.30 -7.82
C ILE A 151 -25.48 -0.97 -7.89
N LEU A 152 -24.89 -2.12 -7.57
CA LEU A 152 -25.59 -3.40 -7.59
C LEU A 152 -26.72 -3.43 -6.55
N CYS A 153 -26.49 -2.88 -5.35
CA CYS A 153 -27.51 -2.76 -4.30
C CYS A 153 -28.73 -2.00 -4.82
N LEU A 154 -28.50 -0.82 -5.37
CA LEU A 154 -29.56 0.06 -5.87
C LEU A 154 -30.28 -0.56 -7.05
N ALA A 155 -29.54 -1.20 -7.97
CA ALA A 155 -30.12 -1.90 -9.12
C ALA A 155 -31.04 -3.08 -8.71
N ILE A 156 -30.69 -3.80 -7.62
CA ILE A 156 -31.50 -4.89 -7.08
C ILE A 156 -32.80 -4.36 -6.45
N LEU A 157 -32.76 -3.18 -5.82
CA LEU A 157 -33.95 -2.53 -5.28
C LEU A 157 -34.90 -2.11 -6.40
N SER A 158 -34.42 -1.26 -7.31
CA SER A 158 -35.09 -0.95 -8.58
C SER A 158 -34.19 -0.09 -9.47
N ALA A 159 -34.46 -0.15 -10.78
CA ALA A 159 -33.83 0.78 -11.73
C ALA A 159 -34.13 2.25 -11.39
N SER A 160 -35.30 2.55 -10.84
CA SER A 160 -35.68 3.90 -10.42
C SER A 160 -34.85 4.38 -9.21
N ALA A 161 -34.57 3.51 -8.24
CA ALA A 161 -33.78 3.86 -7.06
C ALA A 161 -32.32 4.16 -7.45
N LEU A 162 -31.73 3.37 -8.34
CA LEU A 162 -30.40 3.65 -8.88
C LEU A 162 -30.37 4.99 -9.65
N ALA A 163 -31.38 5.24 -10.49
CA ALA A 163 -31.46 6.49 -11.26
C ALA A 163 -31.60 7.72 -10.35
N GLU A 164 -32.40 7.62 -9.29
CA GLU A 164 -32.60 8.68 -8.29
C GLU A 164 -31.31 9.00 -7.54
N VAL A 165 -30.65 7.99 -6.95
CA VAL A 165 -29.39 8.17 -6.20
C VAL A 165 -28.27 8.69 -7.09
N HIS A 166 -28.15 8.19 -8.33
CA HIS A 166 -27.19 8.70 -9.30
C HIS A 166 -27.47 10.17 -9.69
N PHE A 167 -28.75 10.53 -9.88
CA PHE A 167 -29.16 11.90 -10.18
C PHE A 167 -28.83 12.86 -9.03
N LEU A 168 -29.06 12.44 -7.79
CA LEU A 168 -28.74 13.19 -6.57
C LEU A 168 -27.24 13.23 -6.23
N ARG A 169 -26.39 12.53 -6.99
CA ARG A 169 -24.96 12.36 -6.74
C ARG A 169 -24.64 11.72 -5.38
N GLU A 170 -25.51 10.82 -4.94
CA GLU A 170 -25.43 10.14 -3.66
C GLU A 170 -24.81 8.74 -3.77
N LEU A 171 -24.37 8.31 -4.96
CA LEU A 171 -23.56 7.10 -5.09
C LEU A 171 -22.24 7.28 -4.36
N MET A 172 -21.72 6.18 -3.84
CA MET A 172 -20.42 6.16 -3.18
C MET A 172 -19.35 6.82 -4.07
N PHE A 173 -18.61 7.78 -3.51
CA PHE A 173 -17.55 8.54 -4.21
C PHE A 173 -17.98 9.42 -5.39
N GLN A 174 -19.28 9.54 -5.70
CA GLN A 174 -19.77 10.41 -6.79
C GLN A 174 -19.75 11.91 -6.42
N SER A 175 -19.76 12.21 -5.12
CA SER A 175 -19.85 13.56 -4.56
C SER A 175 -18.49 14.24 -4.28
N ASN A 176 -17.37 13.63 -4.65
CA ASN A 176 -16.03 14.23 -4.47
C ASN A 176 -15.43 14.69 -5.81
N LYS A 177 -15.75 15.93 -6.20
CA LYS A 177 -14.92 16.78 -7.07
C LYS A 177 -14.79 18.15 -6.44
#